data_AF-A0A1H1VSZ1-F1
#
_entry.id   AF-A0A1H1VSZ1-F1
#
_cell.length_a   1.000
_cell.length_b   1.000
_cell.length_c   1.000
_cell.angle_alpha   90.00
_cell.angle_beta   90.00
_cell.angle_gamma   90.00
#
_symmetry.space_group_name_H-M   'P 1'
#
loop_
_entity.id
_entity.type
_entity.pdbx_description
1 polymer ?
#
loop_
_entity_poly.entity_id
_entity_poly.type
_entity_poly.pdbx_seq_one_letter_code
_entity_poly.pdbx_strand_id
1 'polypeptide(L)'
;MSMLPALRWSWRLGAKFVRGVPLATLLIVLATLGSQLAFLLASLMPLKVILLLGSPRTPEYFPAFLRELERSYLIVGLSSLAVLFFLAHLLAERVITAAASHGAERLLASTRKLTLFENQDEVASRSYQRYARSVAALIFTLMASAVLAVIYPALALFFAGYVLLAWLVAMGLVRWSTRFRQRWLAEPARVVEGLGSLGFLAGFAGIVANNLLGASLSVLIAVLSLLLLRQMFRHLALTVGDLAGLYARKPQLDALFFQEHVFTGRLARETGQGVWDLVERSERQTWLAAVLRNVADLDDVRLESSWRQTGVADVLALTVEAWRDSELVGRYLVRLFNTNRRALALHEAGLMVEGMPGLPAPHFLGADLVQGVHCHVFADPCGQTVVPRELRTHVASLRTALMGVEPPAELVARYECSRPLLWQRLDEKLIDRLRLAVDSLEDLQLVERLSSCLAELRLRLRGLPLVIVNPDLLADSLQITEEGRVLALYWGRWSLEPLGADWPETGEGLEAALELACRQRSELSEVNLDDVRLCALLAAVERQCQRQYYREACALLPQLLAVSESLQIASAQP
;
A
#
# COMPACT_ATOMS: atom_id res chain seq x y z
N MET A 1 25.02 11.76 8.98
CA MET A 1 25.13 10.30 8.84
C MET A 1 26.60 9.91 8.76
N SER A 2 27.10 9.08 9.66
CA SER A 2 28.37 8.40 9.42
C SER A 2 28.11 7.20 8.51
N MET A 3 28.77 7.13 7.35
CA MET A 3 28.58 6.04 6.38
C MET A 3 29.02 4.67 6.92
N LEU A 4 29.95 4.67 7.89
CA LEU A 4 30.55 3.48 8.49
C LEU A 4 29.53 2.61 9.28
N PRO A 5 28.67 3.16 10.17
CA PRO A 5 27.57 2.40 10.78
C PRO A 5 26.58 1.80 9.79
N ALA A 6 26.27 2.50 8.69
CA ALA A 6 25.33 2.00 7.67
C ALA A 6 25.91 0.79 6.92
N LEU A 7 27.20 0.84 6.57
CA LEU A 7 27.93 -0.28 5.98
C LEU A 7 28.00 -1.49 6.94
N ARG A 8 28.37 -1.26 8.21
CA ARG A 8 28.43 -2.32 9.23
C ARG A 8 27.07 -2.98 9.46
N TRP A 9 26.00 -2.20 9.50
CA TRP A 9 24.65 -2.72 9.66
C TRP A 9 24.21 -3.54 8.45
N SER A 10 24.42 -3.02 7.24
CA SER A 10 24.10 -3.73 5.99
C SER A 10 24.85 -5.06 5.87
N TRP A 11 26.10 -5.10 6.34
CA TRP A 11 26.88 -6.34 6.44
C TRP A 11 26.27 -7.36 7.40
N ARG A 12 25.85 -6.93 8.60
CA ARG A 12 25.20 -7.81 9.59
C ARG A 12 23.86 -8.36 9.08
N LEU A 13 23.06 -7.52 8.43
CA LEU A 13 21.80 -7.93 7.79
C LEU A 13 22.08 -8.95 6.68
N GLY A 14 23.07 -8.67 5.84
CA GLY A 14 23.54 -9.55 4.78
C GLY A 14 23.99 -10.92 5.26
N ALA A 15 24.79 -10.96 6.33
CA ALA A 15 25.23 -12.22 6.94
C ALA A 15 24.04 -13.07 7.43
N LYS A 16 22.94 -12.45 7.88
CA LYS A 16 21.71 -13.16 8.22
C LYS A 16 20.98 -13.68 7.00
N PHE A 17 20.86 -12.89 5.93
CA PHE A 17 20.24 -13.32 4.68
C PHE A 17 20.97 -14.50 4.04
N VAL A 18 22.31 -14.43 3.97
CA VAL A 18 23.15 -15.50 3.42
C VAL A 18 23.05 -16.78 4.26
N ARG A 19 23.01 -16.66 5.60
CA ARG A 19 22.85 -17.83 6.48
C ARG A 19 21.45 -18.44 6.42
N GLY A 20 20.41 -17.61 6.23
CA GLY A 20 19.03 -18.07 6.17
C GLY A 20 18.67 -18.74 4.83
N VAL A 21 19.11 -18.16 3.70
CA VAL A 21 18.83 -18.70 2.36
C VAL A 21 20.07 -18.64 1.45
N PRO A 22 21.08 -19.50 1.68
CA PRO A 22 22.36 -19.44 0.95
C PRO A 22 22.18 -19.75 -0.54
N LEU A 23 21.33 -20.73 -0.87
CA LEU A 23 21.18 -21.22 -2.24
C LEU A 23 20.43 -20.22 -3.14
N ALA A 24 19.39 -19.56 -2.61
CA ALA A 24 18.71 -18.48 -3.33
C ALA A 24 19.64 -17.26 -3.51
N THR A 25 20.45 -16.94 -2.50
CA THR A 25 21.39 -15.82 -2.59
C THR A 25 22.47 -16.08 -3.64
N LEU A 26 23.03 -17.30 -3.70
CA LEU A 26 23.99 -17.71 -4.73
C LEU A 26 23.37 -17.65 -6.12
N LEU A 27 22.15 -18.19 -6.28
CA LEU A 27 21.43 -18.17 -7.56
C LEU A 27 21.20 -16.73 -8.06
N ILE A 28 20.77 -15.83 -7.17
CA ILE A 28 20.56 -14.42 -7.52
C ILE A 28 21.88 -13.76 -7.96
N VAL A 29 22.98 -14.00 -7.24
CA VAL A 29 24.29 -13.44 -7.60
C VAL A 29 24.75 -13.95 -8.96
N LEU A 30 24.69 -15.27 -9.20
CA LEU A 30 25.10 -15.87 -10.48
C LEU A 30 24.21 -15.40 -11.63
N ALA A 31 22.89 -15.37 -11.44
CA ALA A 31 21.95 -14.87 -12.44
C ALA A 31 22.19 -13.39 -12.73
N THR A 32 22.52 -12.58 -11.72
CA THR A 32 22.82 -11.15 -11.91
C THR A 32 24.12 -10.93 -12.68
N LEU A 33 25.17 -11.71 -12.40
CA LEU A 33 26.42 -11.67 -13.16
C LEU A 33 26.20 -12.11 -14.61
N GLY A 34 25.44 -13.19 -14.82
CA GLY A 34 25.05 -13.66 -16.16
C GLY A 34 24.22 -12.62 -16.92
N SER A 35 23.24 -12.00 -16.25
CA SER A 35 22.41 -10.90 -16.76
C SER A 35 23.28 -9.73 -17.25
N GLN A 36 24.24 -9.30 -16.44
CA GLN A 36 25.10 -8.16 -16.76
C GLN A 36 26.09 -8.46 -17.89
N LEU A 37 26.66 -9.67 -17.91
CA LEU A 37 27.53 -10.11 -19.01
C LEU A 37 26.75 -10.20 -20.33
N ALA A 38 25.56 -10.79 -20.30
CA ALA A 38 24.68 -10.87 -21.47
C ALA A 38 24.28 -9.48 -21.97
N PHE A 39 23.94 -8.55 -21.07
CA PHE A 39 23.64 -7.17 -21.43
C PHE A 39 24.84 -6.44 -22.05
N LEU A 40 26.04 -6.63 -21.48
CA LEU A 40 27.28 -6.07 -22.03
C LEU A 40 27.52 -6.61 -23.45
N LEU A 41 27.42 -7.93 -23.65
CA LEU A 41 27.62 -8.55 -24.96
C LEU A 41 26.56 -8.10 -25.97
N ALA A 42 25.29 -8.04 -25.56
CA ALA A 42 24.19 -7.53 -26.39
C ALA A 42 24.45 -6.07 -26.83
N SER A 43 25.08 -5.25 -25.98
CA SER A 43 25.43 -3.87 -26.33
C SER A 43 26.65 -3.73 -27.24
N LEU A 44 27.56 -4.72 -27.22
CA LEU A 44 28.78 -4.72 -28.05
C LEU A 44 28.51 -5.20 -29.48
N MET A 45 27.57 -6.12 -29.69
CA MET A 45 27.34 -6.72 -31.01
C MET A 45 26.85 -5.72 -32.07
N PRO A 46 25.86 -4.83 -31.81
CA PRO A 46 25.44 -3.82 -32.77
C PRO A 46 26.56 -2.88 -33.16
N LEU A 47 27.44 -2.53 -32.22
CA LEU A 47 28.61 -1.71 -32.52
C LEU A 47 29.57 -2.42 -33.49
N LYS A 48 29.85 -3.72 -33.28
CA LYS A 48 30.65 -4.50 -34.23
C LYS A 48 30.00 -4.57 -35.61
N VAL A 49 28.68 -4.67 -35.68
CA VAL A 49 27.91 -4.63 -36.93
C VAL A 49 28.05 -3.27 -37.62
N ILE A 50 27.91 -2.17 -36.90
CA ILE A 50 28.07 -0.81 -37.45
C ILE A 50 29.50 -0.60 -37.97
N LEU A 51 30.52 -1.03 -37.21
CA LEU A 51 31.91 -0.95 -37.65
C LEU A 51 32.17 -1.80 -38.91
N LEU A 52 31.57 -2.99 -39.01
CA LEU A 52 31.60 -3.85 -40.19
C LEU A 52 30.86 -3.26 -41.39
N LEU A 53 29.77 -2.52 -41.17
CA LEU A 53 29.04 -1.81 -42.22
C LEU A 53 29.84 -0.61 -42.75
N GLY A 54 30.58 0.07 -41.87
CA GLY A 54 31.39 1.24 -42.20
C GLY A 54 32.76 0.95 -42.84
N SER A 55 33.28 -0.28 -42.75
CA SER A 55 34.59 -0.64 -43.34
C SER A 55 34.47 -1.44 -44.65
N PRO A 56 35.27 -1.15 -45.69
CA PRO A 56 35.26 -1.87 -46.95
C PRO A 56 35.91 -3.27 -46.88
N ARG A 57 36.70 -3.55 -45.82
CA ARG A 57 37.31 -4.87 -45.53
C ARG A 57 36.94 -5.31 -44.12
N THR A 58 36.90 -6.63 -43.89
CA THR A 58 36.77 -7.21 -42.53
C THR A 58 37.94 -6.74 -41.67
N PRO A 59 37.71 -6.02 -40.56
CA PRO A 59 38.79 -5.49 -39.74
C PRO A 59 39.70 -6.59 -39.15
N GLU A 60 40.99 -6.29 -38.98
CA GLU A 60 42.01 -7.26 -38.51
C GLU A 60 41.76 -7.81 -37.09
N TYR A 61 40.90 -7.17 -36.31
CA TYR A 61 40.55 -7.62 -34.96
C TYR A 61 39.62 -8.85 -34.92
N PHE A 62 39.07 -9.29 -36.06
CA PHE A 62 38.34 -10.57 -36.14
C PHE A 62 39.32 -11.75 -36.17
N PRO A 63 39.05 -12.85 -35.45
CA PRO A 63 39.85 -14.07 -35.54
C PRO A 63 39.79 -14.67 -36.96
N ALA A 64 40.85 -15.37 -37.39
CA ALA A 64 41.01 -15.84 -38.77
C ALA A 64 39.80 -16.65 -39.29
N PHE A 65 39.22 -17.51 -38.45
CA PHE A 65 38.04 -18.31 -38.80
C PHE A 65 36.77 -17.50 -39.11
N LEU A 66 36.65 -16.27 -38.60
CA LEU A 66 35.53 -15.37 -38.94
C LEU A 66 35.82 -14.50 -40.16
N ARG A 67 37.09 -14.37 -40.59
CA ARG A 67 37.43 -13.61 -41.81
C ARG A 67 37.14 -14.39 -43.09
N GLU A 68 37.07 -15.72 -42.99
CA GLU A 68 36.74 -16.62 -44.10
C GLU A 68 35.24 -16.62 -44.43
N LEU A 69 34.37 -16.15 -43.51
CA LEU A 69 32.94 -16.02 -43.77
C LEU A 69 32.62 -14.76 -44.59
N GLU A 70 31.62 -14.87 -45.49
CA GLU A 70 31.13 -13.69 -46.19
C GLU A 70 30.52 -12.67 -45.21
N ARG A 71 30.77 -11.40 -45.50
CA ARG A 71 30.35 -10.24 -44.70
C ARG A 71 28.86 -10.25 -44.34
N SER A 72 28.01 -10.67 -45.28
CA SER A 72 26.56 -10.76 -45.10
C SER A 72 26.18 -11.71 -43.98
N TYR A 73 26.82 -12.89 -43.93
CA TYR A 73 26.57 -13.89 -42.88
C TYR A 73 27.09 -13.43 -41.51
N LEU A 74 28.22 -12.71 -41.47
CA LEU A 74 28.74 -12.13 -40.22
C LEU A 74 27.78 -11.08 -39.64
N ILE A 75 27.21 -10.22 -40.48
CA ILE A 75 26.26 -9.18 -40.04
C ILE A 75 24.98 -9.83 -39.47
N VAL A 76 24.42 -10.81 -40.18
CA VAL A 76 23.21 -11.53 -39.72
C VAL A 76 23.52 -12.31 -38.44
N GLY A 77 24.64 -13.02 -38.38
CA GLY A 77 25.05 -13.79 -37.21
C GLY A 77 25.24 -12.94 -35.96
N LEU A 78 25.95 -11.80 -36.08
CA LEU A 78 26.15 -10.87 -34.95
C LEU A 78 24.85 -10.21 -34.50
N SER A 79 23.94 -9.88 -35.43
CA SER A 79 22.63 -9.31 -35.11
C SER A 79 21.74 -10.31 -34.38
N SER A 80 21.67 -11.56 -34.86
CA SER A 80 20.95 -12.65 -34.20
C SER A 80 21.51 -12.94 -32.81
N LEU A 81 22.84 -12.93 -32.67
CA LEU A 81 23.51 -13.13 -31.39
C LEU A 81 23.24 -11.98 -30.40
N ALA A 82 23.11 -10.73 -30.88
CA ALA A 82 22.72 -9.59 -30.06
C ALA A 82 21.32 -9.80 -29.45
N VAL A 83 20.36 -10.25 -30.26
CA VAL A 83 19.00 -10.57 -29.81
C VAL A 83 19.01 -11.72 -28.80
N LEU A 84 19.79 -12.77 -29.06
CA LEU A 84 19.91 -13.91 -28.15
C LEU A 84 20.47 -13.50 -26.78
N PHE A 85 21.53 -12.68 -26.75
CA PHE A 85 22.08 -12.18 -25.49
C PHE A 85 21.10 -11.26 -24.76
N PHE A 86 20.33 -10.45 -25.48
CA PHE A 86 19.30 -9.62 -24.87
C PHE A 86 18.17 -10.47 -24.25
N LEU A 87 17.73 -11.53 -24.93
CA LEU A 87 16.76 -12.49 -24.38
C LEU A 87 17.32 -13.21 -23.15
N ALA A 88 18.58 -13.64 -23.17
CA ALA A 88 19.25 -14.26 -22.03
C ALA A 88 19.30 -13.30 -20.82
N HIS A 89 19.55 -12.01 -21.06
CA HIS A 89 19.47 -10.97 -20.04
C HIS A 89 18.06 -10.87 -19.41
N LEU A 90 17.00 -10.85 -20.23
CA LEU A 90 15.61 -10.80 -19.73
C LEU A 90 15.23 -12.05 -18.92
N LEU A 91 15.65 -13.24 -19.38
CA LEU A 91 15.43 -14.50 -18.65
C LEU A 91 16.14 -14.48 -17.29
N ALA A 92 17.38 -13.99 -17.24
CA ALA A 92 18.12 -13.86 -16.01
C ALA A 92 17.43 -12.90 -15.02
N GLU A 93 16.89 -11.75 -15.48
CA GLU A 93 16.09 -10.85 -14.62
C GLU A 93 14.82 -11.52 -14.08
N ARG A 94 14.15 -12.34 -14.88
CA ARG A 94 12.98 -13.14 -14.41
C ARG A 94 13.39 -14.12 -13.32
N VAL A 95 14.50 -14.85 -13.49
CA VAL A 95 15.04 -15.77 -12.49
C VAL A 95 15.40 -15.04 -11.20
N ILE A 96 16.02 -13.86 -11.29
CA ILE A 96 16.36 -13.02 -10.13
C ILE A 96 15.10 -12.65 -9.33
N THR A 97 14.03 -12.22 -10.01
CA THR A 97 12.77 -11.88 -9.32
C THR A 97 12.12 -13.08 -8.63
N ALA A 98 12.06 -14.24 -9.31
CA ALA A 98 11.45 -15.45 -8.75
C ALA A 98 12.27 -16.03 -7.58
N ALA A 99 13.60 -16.01 -7.70
CA ALA A 99 14.49 -16.45 -6.62
C ALA A 99 14.41 -15.51 -5.40
N ALA A 100 14.21 -14.21 -5.61
CA ALA A 100 14.07 -13.24 -4.54
C ALA A 100 12.76 -13.39 -3.76
N SER A 101 11.62 -13.63 -4.44
CA SER A 101 10.35 -13.89 -3.76
C SER A 101 10.43 -15.18 -2.94
N HIS A 102 10.90 -16.27 -3.55
CA HIS A 102 11.04 -17.56 -2.86
C HIS A 102 12.02 -17.50 -1.68
N GLY A 103 13.14 -16.77 -1.83
CA GLY A 103 14.09 -16.55 -0.75
C GLY A 103 13.48 -15.76 0.40
N ALA A 104 12.68 -14.74 0.12
CA ALA A 104 12.03 -13.93 1.14
C ALA A 104 10.96 -14.70 1.92
N GLU A 105 10.11 -15.48 1.24
CA GLU A 105 9.12 -16.35 1.87
C GLU A 105 9.77 -17.35 2.82
N ARG A 106 10.85 -18.01 2.37
CA ARG A 106 11.59 -18.98 3.19
C ARG A 106 12.28 -18.33 4.39
N LEU A 107 12.81 -17.12 4.22
CA LEU A 107 13.42 -16.34 5.29
C LEU A 107 12.37 -15.94 6.35
N LEU A 108 11.18 -15.52 5.92
CA LEU A 108 10.06 -15.19 6.81
C LEU A 108 9.51 -16.40 7.54
N ALA A 109 9.32 -17.53 6.85
CA ALA A 109 8.88 -18.79 7.45
C ALA A 109 9.85 -19.26 8.56
N SER A 110 11.16 -19.03 8.40
CA SER A 110 12.16 -19.37 9.41
C SER A 110 12.12 -18.47 10.67
N THR A 111 11.47 -17.31 10.60
CA THR A 111 11.54 -16.29 11.65
C THR A 111 10.49 -16.49 12.76
N ARG A 112 9.48 -17.37 12.58
CA ARG A 112 8.41 -17.72 13.55
C ARG A 112 7.75 -16.52 14.28
N LYS A 113 7.81 -15.31 13.73
CA LYS A 113 7.21 -14.11 14.33
C LYS A 113 5.82 -13.88 13.74
N LEU A 114 4.84 -13.58 14.60
CA LEU A 114 3.52 -13.07 14.21
C LEU A 114 3.70 -11.85 13.28
N THR A 115 2.80 -11.70 12.30
CA THR A 115 2.79 -10.56 11.36
C THR A 115 2.85 -9.24 12.13
N LEU A 116 3.99 -8.55 12.09
CA LEU A 116 4.24 -7.35 12.90
C LEU A 116 3.60 -6.08 12.31
N PHE A 117 3.36 -6.05 11.00
CA PHE A 117 2.72 -4.95 10.28
C PHE A 117 2.17 -5.43 8.93
N GLU A 118 1.16 -4.72 8.40
CA GLU A 118 0.63 -4.95 7.04
C GLU A 118 1.75 -4.80 5.99
N ASN A 119 1.79 -5.66 4.97
CA ASN A 119 2.82 -5.71 3.92
C ASN A 119 4.21 -6.24 4.35
N GLN A 120 4.30 -6.99 5.45
CA GLN A 120 5.54 -7.64 5.90
C GLN A 120 6.25 -8.43 4.79
N ASP A 121 5.50 -9.22 4.02
CA ASP A 121 6.05 -10.07 2.95
C ASP A 121 6.68 -9.25 1.82
N GLU A 122 6.02 -8.16 1.44
CA GLU A 122 6.49 -7.26 0.40
C GLU A 122 7.74 -6.48 0.84
N VAL A 123 7.76 -6.02 2.10
CA VAL A 123 8.93 -5.31 2.66
C VAL A 123 10.14 -6.25 2.76
N ALA A 124 9.94 -7.50 3.20
CA ALA A 124 11.00 -8.50 3.26
C ALA A 124 11.54 -8.84 1.86
N SER A 125 10.65 -9.12 0.91
CA SER A 125 11.02 -9.48 -0.47
C SER A 125 11.78 -8.38 -1.18
N ARG A 126 11.25 -7.14 -1.16
CA ARG A 126 11.91 -5.99 -1.78
C ARG A 126 13.27 -5.69 -1.14
N SER A 127 13.39 -5.85 0.17
CA SER A 127 14.64 -5.59 0.88
C SER A 127 15.69 -6.68 0.59
N TYR A 128 15.28 -7.95 0.55
CA TYR A 128 16.15 -9.05 0.15
C TYR A 128 16.64 -8.89 -1.29
N GLN A 129 15.75 -8.55 -2.22
CA GLN A 129 16.09 -8.32 -3.62
C GLN A 129 17.11 -7.17 -3.79
N ARG A 130 16.87 -6.03 -3.12
CA ARG A 130 17.81 -4.89 -3.14
C ARG A 130 19.18 -5.25 -2.60
N TYR A 131 19.23 -6.00 -1.50
CA TYR A 131 20.48 -6.46 -0.92
C TYR A 131 21.25 -7.37 -1.89
N ALA A 132 20.60 -8.41 -2.43
CA ALA A 132 21.24 -9.37 -3.32
C ALA A 132 21.72 -8.71 -4.63
N ARG A 133 20.93 -7.79 -5.19
CA ARG A 133 21.31 -6.99 -6.37
C ARG A 133 22.50 -6.07 -6.08
N SER A 134 22.55 -5.44 -4.91
CA SER A 134 23.71 -4.61 -4.49
C SER A 134 25.00 -5.43 -4.40
N VAL A 135 24.93 -6.62 -3.79
CA VAL A 135 26.09 -7.52 -3.66
C VAL A 135 26.60 -7.94 -5.03
N ALA A 136 25.69 -8.33 -5.93
CA ALA A 136 26.07 -8.71 -7.30
C ALA A 136 26.68 -7.54 -8.08
N ALA A 137 26.11 -6.33 -7.96
CA ALA A 137 26.66 -5.12 -8.58
C ALA A 137 28.07 -4.79 -8.07
N LEU A 138 28.34 -5.00 -6.78
CA LEU A 138 29.67 -4.82 -6.19
C LEU A 138 30.67 -5.85 -6.75
N ILE A 139 30.29 -7.13 -6.78
CA ILE A 139 31.12 -8.22 -7.32
C ILE A 139 31.45 -7.95 -8.80
N PHE A 140 30.46 -7.56 -9.59
CA PHE A 140 30.67 -7.17 -10.97
C PHE A 140 31.62 -5.99 -11.11
N THR A 141 31.43 -4.94 -10.33
CA THR A 141 32.30 -3.75 -10.38
C THR A 141 33.75 -4.12 -10.06
N LEU A 142 33.99 -5.01 -9.09
CA LEU A 142 35.33 -5.52 -8.77
C LEU A 142 35.92 -6.35 -9.92
N MET A 143 35.14 -7.27 -10.50
CA MET A 143 35.58 -8.09 -11.62
C MET A 143 35.87 -7.23 -12.87
N ALA A 144 34.99 -6.28 -13.19
CA ALA A 144 35.16 -5.33 -14.29
C ALA A 144 36.38 -4.43 -14.07
N SER A 145 36.63 -4.00 -12.82
CA SER A 145 37.84 -3.24 -12.47
C SER A 145 39.11 -4.07 -12.70
N ALA A 146 39.10 -5.35 -12.34
CA ALA A 146 40.23 -6.25 -12.57
C ALA A 146 40.49 -6.47 -14.06
N VAL A 147 39.44 -6.71 -14.85
CA VAL A 147 39.53 -6.81 -16.32
C VAL A 147 40.06 -5.49 -16.91
N LEU A 148 39.56 -4.35 -16.44
CA LEU A 148 40.02 -3.04 -16.89
C LEU A 148 41.49 -2.79 -16.51
N ALA A 149 41.95 -3.25 -15.35
CA ALA A 149 43.33 -3.12 -14.93
C ALA A 149 44.28 -3.94 -15.82
N VAL A 150 43.84 -5.09 -16.35
CA VAL A 150 44.62 -5.89 -17.29
C VAL A 150 44.65 -5.27 -18.69
N ILE A 151 43.50 -4.81 -19.18
CA ILE A 151 43.37 -4.30 -20.56
C ILE A 151 43.91 -2.87 -20.69
N TYR A 152 43.65 -2.03 -19.69
CA TYR A 152 44.02 -0.60 -19.68
C TYR A 152 44.32 -0.10 -18.24
N PRO A 153 45.52 -0.40 -17.71
CA PRO A 153 45.90 -0.10 -16.33
C PRO A 153 45.72 1.38 -15.94
N ALA A 154 46.07 2.30 -16.82
CA ALA A 154 45.97 3.74 -16.56
C ALA A 154 44.50 4.18 -16.34
N LEU A 155 43.55 3.63 -17.11
CA LEU A 155 42.14 3.94 -16.95
C LEU A 155 41.56 3.32 -15.66
N ALA A 156 42.04 2.14 -15.27
CA ALA A 156 41.67 1.53 -13.99
C ALA A 156 42.15 2.37 -12.80
N LEU A 157 43.39 2.88 -12.86
CA LEU A 157 43.93 3.79 -11.85
C LEU A 157 43.13 5.10 -11.79
N PHE A 158 42.80 5.68 -12.95
CA PHE A 158 41.93 6.84 -13.04
C PHE A 158 40.58 6.58 -12.37
N PHE A 159 39.92 5.46 -12.68
CA PHE A 159 38.64 5.11 -12.08
C PHE A 159 38.73 5.00 -10.55
N ALA A 160 39.72 4.27 -10.03
CA ALA A 160 39.92 4.13 -8.59
C ALA A 160 40.19 5.48 -7.91
N GLY A 161 41.05 6.31 -8.50
CA GLY A 161 41.35 7.66 -8.02
C GLY A 161 40.13 8.58 -8.06
N TYR A 162 39.32 8.51 -9.12
CA TYR A 162 38.09 9.29 -9.27
C TYR A 162 37.06 8.90 -8.20
N VAL A 163 36.83 7.60 -7.98
CA VAL A 163 35.89 7.12 -6.96
C VAL A 163 36.33 7.55 -5.56
N LEU A 164 37.63 7.45 -5.26
CA LEU A 164 38.18 7.91 -3.97
C LEU A 164 38.00 9.42 -3.79
N LEU A 165 38.32 10.22 -4.81
CA LEU A 165 38.16 11.67 -4.78
C LEU A 165 36.69 12.07 -4.63
N ALA A 166 35.79 11.47 -5.40
CA ALA A 166 34.36 11.72 -5.32
C ALA A 166 33.81 11.38 -3.94
N TRP A 167 34.29 10.30 -3.31
CA TRP A 167 33.92 9.94 -1.94
C TRP A 167 34.41 10.97 -0.91
N LEU A 168 35.66 11.42 -1.00
CA LEU A 168 36.21 12.47 -0.12
C LEU A 168 35.46 13.79 -0.27
N VAL A 169 35.20 14.22 -1.51
CA VAL A 169 34.46 15.44 -1.82
C VAL A 169 33.02 15.34 -1.30
N ALA A 170 32.33 14.23 -1.52
CA ALA A 170 30.98 14.02 -1.01
C ALA A 170 30.93 14.11 0.53
N MET A 171 31.91 13.51 1.23
CA MET A 171 32.00 13.62 2.69
C MET A 171 32.26 15.06 3.17
N GLY A 172 33.14 15.79 2.48
CA GLY A 172 33.41 17.20 2.77
C GLY A 172 32.17 18.08 2.58
N LEU A 173 31.49 17.93 1.44
CA LEU A 173 30.29 18.69 1.10
C LEU A 173 29.10 18.38 2.03
N VAL A 174 28.92 17.13 2.45
CA VAL A 174 27.87 16.75 3.43
C VAL A 174 28.12 17.39 4.81
N ARG A 175 29.39 17.63 5.18
CA ARG A 175 29.75 18.32 6.43
C ARG A 175 29.61 19.83 6.32
N TRP A 176 29.92 20.40 5.16
CA TRP A 176 30.00 21.85 4.98
C TRP A 176 28.67 22.49 4.58
N SER A 177 27.84 21.83 3.76
CA SER A 177 26.62 22.41 3.20
C SER A 177 25.37 21.67 3.67
N THR A 178 24.45 22.41 4.28
CA THR A 178 23.13 21.91 4.70
C THR A 178 22.24 21.55 3.51
N ARG A 179 22.31 22.32 2.41
CA ARG A 179 21.57 22.05 1.17
C ARG A 179 22.03 20.76 0.49
N PHE A 180 23.34 20.55 0.38
CA PHE A 180 23.88 19.32 -0.19
C PHE A 180 23.55 18.11 0.70
N ARG A 181 23.61 18.28 2.03
CA ARG A 181 23.19 17.25 2.98
C ARG A 181 21.73 16.85 2.80
N GLN A 182 20.81 17.81 2.64
CA GLN A 182 19.40 17.50 2.37
C GLN A 182 19.21 16.74 1.06
N ARG A 183 19.89 17.17 -0.02
CA ARG A 183 19.81 16.49 -1.32
C ARG A 183 20.40 15.08 -1.30
N TRP A 184 21.51 14.87 -0.59
CA TRP A 184 22.12 13.55 -0.38
C TRP A 184 21.21 12.62 0.43
N LEU A 185 20.48 13.15 1.41
CA LEU A 185 19.54 12.38 2.22
C LEU A 185 18.27 12.02 1.43
N ALA A 186 17.77 12.93 0.59
CA ALA A 186 16.57 12.71 -0.21
C ALA A 186 16.83 11.76 -1.40
N GLU A 187 17.91 11.98 -2.16
CA GLU A 187 18.12 11.29 -3.44
C GLU A 187 19.60 10.94 -3.69
N PRO A 188 20.21 10.03 -2.89
CA PRO A 188 21.63 9.71 -3.01
C PRO A 188 22.01 9.09 -4.36
N ALA A 189 21.12 8.28 -4.94
CA ALA A 189 21.35 7.63 -6.24
C ALA A 189 21.56 8.66 -7.37
N ARG A 190 20.73 9.71 -7.42
CA ARG A 190 20.82 10.78 -8.43
C ARG A 190 22.10 11.59 -8.31
N VAL A 191 22.56 11.84 -7.09
CA VAL A 191 23.84 12.55 -6.87
C VAL A 191 25.01 11.71 -7.37
N VAL A 192 25.02 10.40 -7.07
CA VAL A 192 26.08 9.49 -7.54
C VAL A 192 26.00 9.28 -9.06
N GLU A 193 24.81 9.24 -9.66
CA GLU A 193 24.64 9.15 -11.11
C GLU A 193 25.19 10.40 -11.84
N GLY A 194 24.94 11.60 -11.29
CA GLY A 194 25.53 12.83 -11.80
C GLY A 194 27.05 12.83 -11.72
N LEU A 195 27.61 12.41 -10.58
CA LEU A 195 29.07 12.23 -10.43
C LEU A 195 29.60 11.16 -11.39
N GLY A 196 28.93 10.02 -11.54
CA GLY A 196 29.31 8.96 -12.47
C GLY A 196 29.34 9.43 -13.93
N SER A 197 28.40 10.30 -14.31
CA SER A 197 28.37 10.90 -15.66
C SER A 197 29.55 11.84 -15.91
N LEU A 198 29.92 12.64 -14.91
CA LEU A 198 31.13 13.49 -14.97
C LEU A 198 32.41 12.65 -15.02
N GLY A 199 32.49 11.59 -14.21
CA GLY A 199 33.61 10.66 -14.21
C GLY A 199 33.77 9.92 -15.55
N PHE A 200 32.65 9.53 -16.16
CA PHE A 200 32.64 8.95 -17.51
C PHE A 200 33.15 9.93 -18.56
N LEU A 201 32.69 11.19 -18.54
CA LEU A 201 33.15 12.22 -19.47
C LEU A 201 34.66 12.49 -19.33
N ALA A 202 35.16 12.59 -18.09
CA ALA A 202 36.58 12.76 -17.81
C ALA A 202 37.40 11.54 -18.27
N GLY A 203 36.88 10.32 -18.06
CA GLY A 203 37.50 9.09 -18.56
C GLY A 203 37.56 9.05 -20.09
N PHE A 204 36.50 9.45 -20.78
CA PHE A 204 36.49 9.58 -22.24
C PHE A 204 37.53 10.59 -22.74
N ALA A 205 37.56 11.79 -22.15
CA ALA A 205 38.55 12.81 -22.49
C ALA A 205 39.98 12.29 -22.28
N GLY A 206 40.22 11.54 -21.19
CA GLY A 206 41.49 10.88 -20.92
C GLY A 206 41.89 9.85 -21.99
N ILE A 207 40.95 9.02 -22.45
CA ILE A 207 41.19 8.05 -23.54
C ILE A 207 41.56 8.78 -24.84
N VAL A 208 40.82 9.85 -25.20
CA VAL A 208 41.07 10.63 -26.41
C VAL A 208 42.44 11.32 -26.33
N ALA A 209 42.75 11.97 -25.21
CA ALA A 209 44.04 12.62 -25.00
C ALA A 209 45.20 11.61 -25.08
N ASN A 210 45.06 10.43 -24.47
CA ASN A 210 46.09 9.40 -24.53
C ASN A 210 46.33 8.88 -25.96
N ASN A 211 45.27 8.77 -26.77
CA ASN A 211 45.39 8.39 -28.18
C ASN A 211 46.09 9.48 -29.01
N LEU A 212 45.73 10.77 -28.78
CA LEU A 212 46.37 11.92 -29.44
C LEU A 212 47.85 12.10 -29.06
N LEU A 213 48.22 11.73 -27.83
CA LEU A 213 49.61 11.79 -27.33
C LEU A 213 50.49 10.62 -27.82
N GLY A 214 49.97 9.77 -28.71
CA GLY A 214 50.76 8.76 -29.42
C GLY A 214 50.71 7.35 -28.84
N ALA A 215 49.87 7.08 -27.84
CA ALA A 215 49.63 5.70 -27.40
C ALA A 215 48.78 4.96 -28.44
N SER A 216 49.34 3.89 -29.06
CA SER A 216 48.64 3.05 -30.02
C SER A 216 47.63 2.12 -29.32
N LEU A 217 46.55 2.68 -28.78
CA LEU A 217 45.44 1.91 -28.23
C LEU A 217 44.55 1.45 -29.38
N SER A 218 44.32 0.14 -29.50
CA SER A 218 43.38 -0.35 -30.51
C SER A 218 41.98 0.22 -30.25
N VAL A 219 41.28 0.64 -31.31
CA VAL A 219 39.96 1.26 -31.22
C VAL A 219 38.97 0.35 -30.45
N LEU A 220 39.07 -0.96 -30.62
CA LEU A 220 38.22 -1.92 -29.92
C LEU A 220 38.49 -1.94 -28.41
N ILE A 221 39.76 -1.88 -28.00
CA ILE A 221 40.11 -1.76 -26.58
C ILE A 221 39.59 -0.45 -26.01
N ALA A 222 39.75 0.67 -26.72
CA ALA A 222 39.26 1.97 -26.30
C ALA A 222 37.74 1.95 -26.03
N VAL A 223 36.96 1.39 -26.96
CA VAL A 223 35.50 1.31 -26.82
C VAL A 223 35.09 0.31 -25.74
N LEU A 224 35.75 -0.84 -25.65
CA LEU A 224 35.48 -1.83 -24.60
C LEU A 224 35.74 -1.24 -23.21
N SER A 225 36.88 -0.56 -23.02
CA SER A 225 37.23 0.12 -21.79
C SER A 225 36.23 1.22 -21.43
N LEU A 226 35.77 1.99 -22.41
CA LEU A 226 34.78 3.05 -22.21
C LEU A 226 33.40 2.48 -21.84
N LEU A 227 32.99 1.37 -22.46
CA LEU A 227 31.75 0.69 -22.12
C LEU A 227 31.81 0.11 -20.69
N LEU A 228 32.93 -0.53 -20.32
CA LEU A 228 33.16 -1.05 -18.97
C LEU A 228 33.11 0.09 -17.95
N LEU A 229 33.78 1.21 -18.22
CA LEU A 229 33.77 2.38 -17.34
C LEU A 229 32.34 2.91 -17.11
N ARG A 230 31.53 3.02 -18.17
CA ARG A 230 30.12 3.42 -18.08
C ARG A 230 29.32 2.46 -17.20
N GLN A 231 29.50 1.16 -17.38
CA GLN A 231 28.78 0.15 -16.59
C GLN A 231 29.20 0.20 -15.12
N MET A 232 30.50 0.33 -14.83
CA MET A 232 31.03 0.43 -13.48
C MET A 232 30.43 1.63 -12.72
N PHE A 233 30.38 2.82 -13.34
CA PHE A 233 29.72 3.98 -12.73
C PHE A 233 28.22 3.77 -12.49
N ARG A 234 27.51 3.17 -13.46
CA ARG A 234 26.08 2.82 -13.29
C ARG A 234 25.87 1.87 -12.11
N HIS A 235 26.69 0.83 -11.99
CA HIS A 235 26.59 -0.16 -10.91
C HIS A 235 26.95 0.42 -9.53
N LEU A 236 27.92 1.34 -9.47
CA LEU A 236 28.18 2.09 -8.23
C LEU A 236 26.98 2.94 -7.80
N ALA A 237 26.36 3.67 -8.72
CA ALA A 237 25.18 4.49 -8.43
C ALA A 237 24.00 3.64 -7.92
N LEU A 238 23.74 2.50 -8.57
CA LEU A 238 22.73 1.53 -8.13
C LEU A 238 23.02 0.99 -6.73
N THR A 239 24.27 0.59 -6.47
CA THR A 239 24.68 0.04 -5.16
C THR A 239 24.47 1.06 -4.04
N VAL A 240 24.83 2.34 -4.27
CA VAL A 240 24.59 3.40 -3.28
C VAL A 240 23.09 3.63 -3.06
N GLY A 241 22.29 3.63 -4.14
CA GLY A 241 20.84 3.78 -4.06
C GLY A 241 20.16 2.64 -3.27
N ASP A 242 20.52 1.39 -3.56
CA ASP A 242 19.97 0.23 -2.89
C ASP A 242 20.38 0.17 -1.41
N LEU A 243 21.64 0.46 -1.08
CA LEU A 243 22.12 0.54 0.31
C LEU A 243 21.44 1.68 1.09
N ALA A 244 21.24 2.84 0.47
CA ALA A 244 20.52 3.94 1.09
C ALA A 244 19.05 3.57 1.33
N GLY A 245 18.40 2.92 0.36
CA GLY A 245 17.02 2.44 0.48
C GLY A 245 16.86 1.37 1.56
N LEU A 246 17.84 0.47 1.73
CA LEU A 246 17.88 -0.49 2.83
C LEU A 246 18.01 0.19 4.18
N TYR A 247 18.91 1.17 4.30
CA TYR A 247 19.14 1.89 5.55
C TYR A 247 17.95 2.76 5.97
N ALA A 248 17.23 3.35 5.00
CA ALA A 248 15.99 4.08 5.28
C ALA A 248 14.93 3.20 5.96
N ARG A 249 14.92 1.90 5.66
CA ARG A 249 14.01 0.90 6.25
C ARG A 249 14.61 0.13 7.42
N LYS A 250 15.74 0.60 7.96
CA LYS A 250 16.44 -0.06 9.07
C LYS A 250 15.53 -0.45 10.24
N PRO A 251 14.61 0.41 10.75
CA PRO A 251 13.76 0.03 11.89
C PRO A 251 12.83 -1.16 11.60
N GLN A 252 12.26 -1.21 10.39
CA GLN A 252 11.40 -2.31 9.95
C GLN A 252 12.20 -3.61 9.80
N LEU A 253 13.39 -3.51 9.21
CA LEU A 253 14.28 -4.66 9.00
C LEU A 253 14.90 -5.17 10.30
N ASP A 254 15.18 -4.28 11.26
CA ASP A 254 15.64 -4.63 12.60
C ASP A 254 14.56 -5.40 13.36
N ALA A 255 13.32 -4.90 13.35
CA ALA A 255 12.17 -5.57 13.97
C ALA A 255 11.87 -6.94 13.35
N LEU A 256 12.02 -7.06 12.03
CA LEU A 256 11.79 -8.30 11.30
C LEU A 256 12.89 -9.33 11.61
N PHE A 257 14.16 -8.99 11.36
CA PHE A 257 15.27 -9.96 11.31
C PHE A 257 16.14 -10.04 12.56
N PHE A 258 16.03 -9.12 13.53
CA PHE A 258 16.78 -9.17 14.78
C PHE A 258 15.84 -9.50 15.96
N GLN A 259 16.22 -10.49 16.78
CA GLN A 259 15.41 -10.99 17.91
C GLN A 259 15.56 -10.11 19.17
N GLU A 260 16.63 -9.31 19.27
CA GLU A 260 16.97 -8.52 20.46
C GLU A 260 16.31 -7.14 20.51
N HIS A 261 15.51 -6.77 19.51
CA HIS A 261 14.81 -5.49 19.47
C HIS A 261 13.32 -5.75 19.60
N VAL A 262 12.80 -5.60 20.82
CA VAL A 262 11.36 -5.39 21.03
C VAL A 262 10.98 -4.17 20.21
N PHE A 263 9.94 -4.28 19.37
CA PHE A 263 9.40 -3.15 18.62
C PHE A 263 8.83 -2.13 19.61
N THR A 264 9.70 -1.27 20.16
CA THR A 264 9.32 -0.05 20.84
C THR A 264 9.02 0.97 19.75
N GLY A 265 7.82 0.86 19.18
CA GLY A 265 7.35 1.66 18.06
C GLY A 265 7.38 3.16 18.36
N ARG A 266 8.53 3.80 18.12
CA ARG A 266 8.50 5.04 17.35
C ARG A 266 8.68 4.63 15.91
N LEU A 267 7.55 4.53 15.21
CA LEU A 267 7.51 4.69 13.76
C LEU A 267 8.50 5.81 13.44
N ALA A 268 9.62 5.47 12.82
CA ALA A 268 10.37 6.44 12.07
C ALA A 268 9.37 6.89 11.01
N ARG A 269 8.75 8.06 11.27
CA ARG A 269 7.91 8.80 10.33
C ARG A 269 8.49 8.54 8.96
N GLU A 270 7.72 7.87 8.12
CA GLU A 270 8.00 7.89 6.69
C GLU A 270 8.27 9.34 6.35
N THR A 271 9.25 9.58 5.50
CA THR A 271 9.78 10.91 5.23
C THR A 271 8.82 11.77 4.39
N GLY A 272 7.52 11.47 4.44
CA GLY A 272 6.42 12.35 4.09
C GLY A 272 5.81 12.88 5.38
N GLN A 273 5.53 14.19 5.43
CA GLN A 273 4.83 14.83 6.52
C GLN A 273 3.64 13.96 6.95
N GLY A 274 3.70 13.39 8.14
CA GLY A 274 2.60 12.55 8.64
C GLY A 274 1.39 13.43 8.90
N VAL A 275 0.18 12.87 8.94
CA VAL A 275 -1.04 13.66 9.27
C VAL A 275 -0.87 14.44 10.59
N TRP A 276 -0.07 13.91 11.52
CA TRP A 276 0.26 14.60 12.77
C TRP A 276 1.04 15.91 12.58
N ASP A 277 1.85 16.01 11.53
CA ASP A 277 2.56 17.25 11.17
C ASP A 277 1.59 18.30 10.64
N LEU A 278 0.55 17.88 9.89
CA LEU A 278 -0.53 18.76 9.43
C LEU A 278 -1.38 19.32 10.58
N VAL A 279 -1.49 18.59 11.69
CA VAL A 279 -2.29 19.01 12.84
C VAL A 279 -1.51 19.92 13.79
N GLU A 280 -0.20 20.08 13.61
CA GLU A 280 0.61 21.04 14.37
C GLU A 280 0.08 22.47 14.18
N ARG A 281 -0.02 23.25 15.26
CA ARG A 281 -0.78 24.53 15.26
C ARG A 281 -0.31 25.52 14.18
N SER A 282 0.97 25.55 13.86
CA SER A 282 1.54 26.46 12.85
C SER A 282 1.16 26.09 11.41
N GLU A 283 1.18 24.79 11.08
CA GLU A 283 0.83 24.31 9.74
C GLU A 283 -0.69 24.30 9.54
N ARG A 284 -1.44 24.03 10.61
CA ARG A 284 -2.90 23.87 10.60
C ARG A 284 -3.64 25.06 10.01
N GLN A 285 -3.30 26.28 10.43
CA GLN A 285 -4.00 27.48 9.96
C GLN A 285 -3.78 27.72 8.45
N THR A 286 -2.59 27.40 7.96
CA THR A 286 -2.18 27.65 6.57
C THR A 286 -2.99 26.80 5.60
N TRP A 287 -3.08 25.48 5.84
CA TRP A 287 -3.82 24.62 4.93
C TRP A 287 -5.33 24.65 5.17
N LEU A 288 -5.81 24.90 6.41
CA LEU A 288 -7.25 25.01 6.68
C LEU A 288 -7.89 26.16 5.88
N ALA A 289 -7.21 27.30 5.79
CA ALA A 289 -7.69 28.43 4.99
C ALA A 289 -7.81 28.06 3.51
N ALA A 290 -6.83 27.34 2.96
CA ALA A 290 -6.87 26.88 1.57
C ALA A 290 -8.02 25.90 1.32
N VAL A 291 -8.23 24.93 2.22
CA VAL A 291 -9.32 23.94 2.09
C VAL A 291 -10.69 24.59 2.22
N LEU A 292 -10.90 25.47 3.21
CA LEU A 292 -12.19 26.13 3.40
C LEU A 292 -12.51 27.13 2.29
N ARG A 293 -11.51 27.77 1.68
CA ARG A 293 -11.69 28.55 0.45
C ARG A 293 -12.19 27.67 -0.69
N ASN A 294 -11.54 26.53 -0.92
CA ASN A 294 -11.89 25.63 -2.03
C ASN A 294 -13.27 24.98 -1.86
N VAL A 295 -13.61 24.59 -0.63
CA VAL A 295 -14.79 23.74 -0.36
C VAL A 295 -16.01 24.55 0.11
N ALA A 296 -15.80 25.63 0.86
CA ALA A 296 -16.86 26.43 1.47
C ALA A 296 -16.91 27.89 0.97
N ASP A 297 -16.10 28.24 -0.05
CA ASP A 297 -16.03 29.58 -0.65
C ASP A 297 -15.77 30.71 0.39
N LEU A 298 -14.97 30.39 1.40
CA LEU A 298 -14.62 31.33 2.47
C LEU A 298 -13.31 32.06 2.18
N ASP A 299 -13.44 33.34 1.83
CA ASP A 299 -12.32 34.28 1.73
C ASP A 299 -12.24 35.26 2.90
N ASP A 300 -11.00 35.65 3.22
CA ASP A 300 -10.63 36.62 4.25
C ASP A 300 -11.28 36.40 5.63
N VAL A 301 -11.25 35.15 6.11
CA VAL A 301 -11.73 34.76 7.44
C VAL A 301 -10.58 34.43 8.39
N ARG A 302 -10.73 34.84 9.66
CA ARG A 302 -9.90 34.36 10.75
C ARG A 302 -10.40 33.00 11.20
N LEU A 303 -9.51 32.00 11.25
CA LEU A 303 -9.84 30.64 11.63
C LEU A 303 -9.32 30.29 13.02
N GLU A 304 -10.23 29.84 13.88
CA GLU A 304 -9.89 29.22 15.16
C GLU A 304 -10.21 27.73 15.08
N SER A 305 -9.30 26.87 15.55
CA SER A 305 -9.49 25.42 15.45
C SER A 305 -9.20 24.71 16.76
N SER A 306 -10.07 23.77 17.10
CA SER A 306 -9.96 22.92 18.28
C SER A 306 -9.90 21.45 17.87
N TRP A 307 -9.22 20.64 18.68
CA TRP A 307 -9.16 19.20 18.46
C TRP A 307 -10.49 18.55 18.82
N ARG A 308 -10.93 17.60 17.99
CA ARG A 308 -12.09 16.77 18.29
C ARG A 308 -11.73 15.30 18.18
N GLN A 309 -12.03 14.54 19.24
CA GLN A 309 -11.82 13.11 19.25
C GLN A 309 -12.90 12.41 18.42
N THR A 310 -12.52 11.45 17.58
CA THR A 310 -13.42 10.70 16.68
C THR A 310 -13.72 9.28 17.18
N GLY A 311 -12.92 8.77 18.11
CA GLY A 311 -12.97 7.35 18.53
C GLY A 311 -12.40 6.37 17.49
N VAL A 312 -11.94 6.83 16.32
CA VAL A 312 -11.44 5.99 15.23
C VAL A 312 -9.94 6.21 15.04
N ALA A 313 -9.17 5.12 15.04
CA ALA A 313 -7.72 5.18 14.87
C ALA A 313 -7.33 5.73 13.50
N ASP A 314 -6.33 6.62 13.47
CA ASP A 314 -5.78 7.27 12.27
C ASP A 314 -6.77 8.15 11.48
N VAL A 315 -7.88 8.55 12.11
CA VAL A 315 -8.82 9.54 11.57
C VAL A 315 -8.90 10.70 12.55
N LEU A 316 -8.34 11.85 12.16
CA LEU A 316 -8.25 13.03 13.02
C LEU A 316 -9.38 14.00 12.68
N ALA A 317 -9.98 14.65 13.67
CA ALA A 317 -11.00 15.67 13.45
C ALA A 317 -10.66 16.98 14.13
N LEU A 318 -11.05 18.08 13.48
CA LEU A 318 -10.90 19.44 13.94
C LEU A 318 -12.25 20.14 13.82
N THR A 319 -12.70 20.81 14.88
CA THR A 319 -13.75 21.81 14.75
C THR A 319 -13.09 23.14 14.43
N VAL A 320 -13.61 23.85 13.43
CA VAL A 320 -13.07 25.11 12.93
C VAL A 320 -14.17 26.17 12.95
N GLU A 321 -13.91 27.27 13.65
CA GLU A 321 -14.77 28.45 13.67
C GLU A 321 -14.16 29.52 12.76
N ALA A 322 -14.95 30.02 11.80
CA ALA A 322 -14.54 31.06 10.88
C ALA A 322 -15.17 32.41 11.29
N TRP A 323 -14.34 33.43 11.46
CA TRP A 323 -14.73 34.76 11.92
C TRP A 323 -14.38 35.83 10.88
N ARG A 324 -15.27 36.80 10.65
CA ARG A 324 -15.04 37.99 9.81
C ARG A 324 -15.44 39.22 10.60
N ASP A 325 -14.52 40.18 10.75
CA ASP A 325 -14.75 41.42 11.51
C ASP A 325 -15.33 41.21 12.94
N SER A 326 -14.96 40.10 13.59
CA SER A 326 -15.47 39.63 14.90
C SER A 326 -16.88 39.04 14.91
N GLU A 327 -17.50 38.83 13.75
CA GLU A 327 -18.74 38.07 13.58
C GLU A 327 -18.42 36.62 13.17
N LEU A 328 -19.12 35.64 13.76
CA LEU A 328 -18.97 34.23 13.42
C LEU A 328 -19.69 33.94 12.10
N VAL A 329 -18.93 33.62 11.06
CA VAL A 329 -19.43 33.33 9.70
C VAL A 329 -19.92 31.89 9.59
N GLY A 330 -19.27 30.96 10.29
CA GLY A 330 -19.66 29.55 10.26
C GLY A 330 -18.79 28.65 11.11
N ARG A 331 -19.28 27.43 11.35
CA ARG A 331 -18.58 26.36 12.04
C ARG A 331 -18.46 25.13 11.15
N TYR A 332 -17.29 24.53 11.13
CA TYR A 332 -16.94 23.44 10.23
C TYR A 332 -16.30 22.29 11.01
N LEU A 333 -16.65 21.06 10.63
CA LEU A 333 -15.98 19.85 11.08
C LEU A 333 -15.07 19.36 9.94
N VAL A 334 -13.77 19.45 10.16
CA VAL A 334 -12.74 19.04 9.20
C VAL A 334 -12.12 17.72 9.65
N ARG A 335 -12.13 16.71 8.78
CA ARG A 335 -11.63 15.36 9.07
C ARG A 335 -10.48 14.99 8.15
N LEU A 336 -9.38 14.53 8.73
CA LEU A 336 -8.18 14.11 8.04
C LEU A 336 -8.00 12.60 8.16
N PHE A 337 -7.79 11.95 7.02
CA PHE A 337 -7.58 10.51 6.93
C PHE A 337 -6.12 10.21 6.62
N ASN A 338 -5.45 9.51 7.52
CA ASN A 338 -4.07 9.09 7.30
C ASN A 338 -3.92 8.24 6.02
N THR A 339 -2.69 8.17 5.51
CA THR A 339 -2.37 7.53 4.23
C THR A 339 -2.80 6.06 4.19
N ASN A 340 -2.75 5.36 5.32
CA ASN A 340 -3.26 4.00 5.51
C ASN A 340 -4.81 3.90 5.53
N ARG A 341 -5.53 5.01 5.63
CA ARG A 341 -7.01 5.09 5.67
C ARG A 341 -7.64 5.68 4.41
N ARG A 342 -6.88 5.82 3.31
CA ARG A 342 -7.38 6.33 2.03
C ARG A 342 -8.68 5.65 1.54
N ALA A 343 -8.76 4.32 1.67
CA ALA A 343 -9.95 3.59 1.24
C ALA A 343 -11.21 3.98 2.04
N LEU A 344 -11.07 4.23 3.34
CA LEU A 344 -12.20 4.67 4.19
C LEU A 344 -12.62 6.10 3.85
N ALA A 345 -11.67 6.98 3.51
CA ALA A 345 -11.96 8.33 3.07
C ALA A 345 -12.79 8.32 1.77
N LEU A 346 -12.32 7.62 0.74
CA LEU A 346 -13.03 7.51 -0.53
C LEU A 346 -14.41 6.86 -0.36
N HIS A 347 -14.49 5.83 0.49
CA HIS A 347 -15.75 5.13 0.76
C HIS A 347 -16.76 6.05 1.44
N GLU A 348 -16.35 6.82 2.46
CA GLU A 348 -17.23 7.81 3.10
C GLU A 348 -17.65 8.93 2.15
N ALA A 349 -16.72 9.53 1.42
CA ALA A 349 -17.03 10.60 0.47
C ALA A 349 -18.05 10.13 -0.58
N GLY A 350 -17.92 8.87 -1.03
CA GLY A 350 -18.86 8.26 -1.97
C GLY A 350 -20.30 8.18 -1.44
N LEU A 351 -20.51 8.03 -0.13
CA LEU A 351 -21.85 8.09 0.47
C LEU A 351 -22.35 9.53 0.58
N MET A 352 -21.47 10.43 1.02
CA MET A 352 -21.83 11.81 1.33
C MET A 352 -22.20 12.62 0.09
N VAL A 353 -21.55 12.35 -1.05
CA VAL A 353 -21.83 13.01 -2.33
C VAL A 353 -23.24 12.71 -2.85
N GLU A 354 -23.83 11.57 -2.49
CA GLU A 354 -25.21 11.24 -2.90
C GLU A 354 -26.25 12.19 -2.30
N GLY A 355 -25.93 12.86 -1.19
CA GLY A 355 -26.81 13.88 -0.61
C GLY A 355 -28.19 13.36 -0.18
N MET A 356 -28.25 12.12 0.33
CA MET A 356 -29.52 11.46 0.64
C MET A 356 -30.32 12.21 1.71
N PRO A 357 -31.61 12.52 1.45
CA PRO A 357 -32.47 13.16 2.44
C PRO A 357 -32.72 12.20 3.61
N GLY A 358 -32.64 12.72 4.84
CA GLY A 358 -32.89 11.95 6.06
C GLY A 358 -31.71 11.14 6.58
N LEU A 359 -30.58 11.09 5.86
CA LEU A 359 -29.35 10.48 6.37
C LEU A 359 -28.90 11.25 7.65
N PRO A 360 -28.76 10.58 8.81
CA PRO A 360 -28.36 11.22 10.05
C PRO A 360 -26.84 11.47 10.08
N ALA A 361 -26.37 12.29 9.15
CA ALA A 361 -24.99 12.73 9.00
C ALA A 361 -24.92 14.27 9.00
N PRO A 362 -23.80 14.86 9.43
CA PRO A 362 -23.54 16.27 9.21
C PRO A 362 -23.61 16.64 7.73
N HIS A 363 -24.00 17.88 7.43
CA HIS A 363 -24.05 18.34 6.04
C HIS A 363 -22.64 18.36 5.44
N PHE A 364 -22.43 17.59 4.38
CA PHE A 364 -21.15 17.48 3.71
C PHE A 364 -20.96 18.63 2.73
N LEU A 365 -19.86 19.36 2.89
CA LEU A 365 -19.51 20.50 2.03
C LEU A 365 -18.58 20.06 0.89
N GLY A 366 -17.69 19.09 1.15
CA GLY A 366 -16.83 18.54 0.12
C GLY A 366 -15.58 17.85 0.66
N ALA A 367 -14.74 17.39 -0.25
CA ALA A 367 -13.46 16.75 0.04
C ALA A 367 -12.32 17.41 -0.75
N ASP A 368 -11.15 17.48 -0.14
CA ASP A 368 -9.91 18.01 -0.73
C ASP A 368 -8.71 17.12 -0.35
N LEU A 369 -7.55 17.39 -0.94
CA LEU A 369 -6.28 16.71 -0.70
C LEU A 369 -5.25 17.68 -0.12
N VAL A 370 -4.87 17.47 1.13
CA VAL A 370 -3.85 18.29 1.81
C VAL A 370 -2.56 17.50 1.90
N GLN A 371 -1.54 17.91 1.13
CA GLN A 371 -0.24 17.23 1.10
C GLN A 371 -0.35 15.69 0.85
N GLY A 372 -1.33 15.27 0.06
CA GLY A 372 -1.60 13.85 -0.25
C GLY A 372 -2.46 13.10 0.77
N VAL A 373 -2.97 13.79 1.79
CA VAL A 373 -3.88 13.27 2.83
C VAL A 373 -5.30 13.68 2.47
N HIS A 374 -6.26 12.75 2.53
CA HIS A 374 -7.66 13.05 2.25
C HIS A 374 -8.25 13.87 3.40
N CYS A 375 -8.90 14.97 3.04
CA CYS A 375 -9.54 15.91 3.95
C CYS A 375 -11.02 16.04 3.58
N HIS A 376 -11.92 15.80 4.54
CA HIS A 376 -13.36 16.00 4.36
C HIS A 376 -13.83 17.18 5.20
N VAL A 377 -14.72 17.99 4.65
CA VAL A 377 -15.28 19.17 5.31
C VAL A 377 -16.79 19.00 5.42
N PHE A 378 -17.29 19.19 6.64
CA PHE A 378 -18.70 19.19 6.96
C PHE A 378 -19.06 20.52 7.64
N ALA A 379 -20.33 20.93 7.55
CA ALA A 379 -20.86 21.91 8.49
C ALA A 379 -20.92 21.28 9.89
N ASP A 380 -20.38 21.95 10.91
CA ASP A 380 -20.45 21.45 12.29
C ASP A 380 -21.91 21.58 12.75
N PRO A 381 -22.61 20.48 13.09
CA PRO A 381 -24.03 20.54 13.36
C PRO A 381 -24.38 21.18 14.71
N CYS A 382 -23.39 21.66 15.49
CA CYS A 382 -23.54 22.28 16.82
C CYS A 382 -24.31 21.39 17.81
N GLY A 383 -23.64 20.88 18.84
CA GLY A 383 -24.31 19.95 19.73
C GLY A 383 -23.39 19.26 20.73
N GLN A 384 -23.99 18.43 21.57
CA GLN A 384 -23.29 17.74 22.65
C GLN A 384 -22.87 16.34 22.21
N THR A 385 -21.70 15.90 22.68
CA THR A 385 -21.24 14.51 22.53
C THR A 385 -22.06 13.59 23.41
N VAL A 386 -22.35 12.39 22.93
CA VAL A 386 -23.16 11.41 23.67
C VAL A 386 -22.39 10.87 24.88
N VAL A 387 -23.04 10.83 26.04
CA VAL A 387 -22.46 10.22 27.25
C VAL A 387 -22.57 8.69 27.14
N PRO A 388 -21.54 7.91 27.55
CA PRO A 388 -21.55 6.44 27.41
C PRO A 388 -22.76 5.72 28.02
N ARG A 389 -23.39 6.30 29.06
CA ARG A 389 -24.59 5.73 29.70
C ARG A 389 -25.83 5.78 28.81
N GLU A 390 -25.92 6.77 27.92
CA GLU A 390 -27.08 7.01 27.05
C GLU A 390 -26.86 6.46 25.63
N LEU A 391 -25.65 5.96 25.35
CA LEU A 391 -25.22 5.50 24.03
C LEU A 391 -26.19 4.49 23.42
N ARG A 392 -26.65 3.49 24.19
CA ARG A 392 -27.56 2.44 23.67
C ARG A 392 -28.86 3.02 23.13
N THR A 393 -29.45 3.98 23.85
CA THR A 393 -30.70 4.64 23.46
C THR A 393 -30.51 5.47 22.19
N HIS A 394 -29.42 6.23 22.11
CA HIS A 394 -29.12 7.04 20.93
C HIS A 394 -28.75 6.20 19.70
N VAL A 395 -28.03 5.10 19.88
CA VAL A 395 -27.74 4.13 18.82
C VAL A 395 -29.01 3.48 18.28
N ALA A 396 -29.94 3.08 19.16
CA ALA A 396 -31.23 2.55 18.74
C ALA A 396 -32.02 3.58 17.93
N SER A 397 -32.10 4.83 18.41
CA SER A 397 -32.75 5.93 17.69
C SER A 397 -32.12 6.19 16.30
N LEU A 398 -30.79 6.18 16.21
CA LEU A 398 -30.07 6.35 14.95
C LEU A 398 -30.34 5.20 13.97
N ARG A 399 -30.35 3.96 14.45
CA ARG A 399 -30.66 2.78 13.62
C ARG A 399 -32.10 2.84 13.10
N THR A 400 -33.05 3.26 13.93
CA THR A 400 -34.43 3.50 13.50
C THR A 400 -34.48 4.56 12.39
N ALA A 401 -33.76 5.68 12.54
CA ALA A 401 -33.69 6.70 11.50
C ALA A 401 -33.09 6.15 10.20
N LEU A 402 -32.05 5.30 10.28
CA LEU A 402 -31.43 4.68 9.11
C LEU A 402 -32.35 3.71 8.36
N MET A 403 -33.26 3.02 9.05
CA MET A 403 -34.27 2.18 8.40
C MET A 403 -35.20 3.00 7.50
N GLY A 404 -35.49 4.24 7.87
CA GLY A 404 -36.32 5.16 7.09
C GLY A 404 -35.62 5.77 5.87
N VAL A 405 -34.30 5.62 5.73
CA VAL A 405 -33.53 6.15 4.59
C VAL A 405 -33.54 5.16 3.45
N GLU A 406 -34.09 5.57 2.30
CA GLU A 406 -34.08 4.78 1.08
C GLU A 406 -32.78 5.01 0.29
N PRO A 407 -31.94 3.98 0.06
CA PRO A 407 -30.72 4.14 -0.72
C PRO A 407 -31.06 4.30 -2.22
N PRO A 408 -30.48 5.29 -2.93
CA PRO A 408 -30.68 5.47 -4.36
C PRO A 408 -30.31 4.22 -5.16
N ALA A 409 -31.09 3.89 -6.20
CA ALA A 409 -30.86 2.72 -7.04
C ALA A 409 -29.46 2.71 -7.69
N GLU A 410 -28.91 3.87 -8.04
CA GLU A 410 -27.55 3.98 -8.58
C GLU A 410 -26.48 3.62 -7.53
N LEU A 411 -26.65 4.07 -6.28
CA LEU A 411 -25.78 3.71 -5.17
C LEU A 411 -25.80 2.20 -4.93
N VAL A 412 -27.00 1.60 -4.92
CA VAL A 412 -27.19 0.15 -4.78
C VAL A 412 -26.44 -0.61 -5.88
N ALA A 413 -26.66 -0.26 -7.15
CA ALA A 413 -26.01 -0.93 -8.27
C ALA A 413 -24.47 -0.85 -8.20
N ARG A 414 -23.92 0.32 -7.87
CA ARG A 414 -22.45 0.48 -7.71
C ARG A 414 -21.91 -0.32 -6.53
N TYR A 415 -22.66 -0.39 -5.44
CA TYR A 415 -22.27 -1.16 -4.26
C TYR A 415 -22.24 -2.66 -4.58
N GLU A 416 -23.29 -3.20 -5.18
CA GLU A 416 -23.41 -4.63 -5.53
C GLU A 416 -22.31 -5.11 -6.47
N CYS A 417 -21.82 -4.26 -7.39
CA CYS A 417 -20.71 -4.60 -8.27
C CYS A 417 -19.36 -4.72 -7.53
N SER A 418 -19.22 -4.08 -6.37
CA SER A 418 -17.93 -3.95 -5.67
C SER A 418 -17.86 -4.72 -4.35
N ARG A 419 -18.99 -5.01 -3.71
CA ARG A 419 -19.05 -5.66 -2.39
C ARG A 419 -20.20 -6.66 -2.29
N PRO A 420 -19.97 -7.84 -1.68
CA PRO A 420 -21.02 -8.81 -1.48
C PRO A 420 -21.96 -8.41 -0.34
N LEU A 421 -23.25 -8.60 -0.53
CA LEU A 421 -24.30 -8.39 0.48
C LEU A 421 -24.44 -9.61 1.42
N LEU A 422 -25.13 -9.47 2.56
CA LEU A 422 -25.25 -10.55 3.56
C LEU A 422 -25.63 -11.92 2.96
N TRP A 423 -26.65 -11.99 2.11
CA TRP A 423 -27.08 -13.26 1.48
C TRP A 423 -26.08 -13.84 0.48
N GLN A 424 -25.10 -13.07 0.02
CA GLN A 424 -24.00 -13.56 -0.80
C GLN A 424 -22.82 -14.04 0.06
N ARG A 425 -22.62 -13.44 1.24
CA ARG A 425 -21.59 -13.81 2.21
C ARG A 425 -21.95 -15.06 3.01
N LEU A 426 -23.24 -15.34 3.18
CA LEU A 426 -23.76 -16.60 3.71
C LEU A 426 -23.59 -17.72 2.68
N ASP A 427 -22.39 -18.30 2.63
CA ASP A 427 -22.01 -19.36 1.70
C ASP A 427 -21.69 -20.69 2.43
N GLU A 428 -21.48 -21.76 1.65
CA GLU A 428 -21.13 -23.08 2.20
C GLU A 428 -19.82 -23.06 3.00
N LYS A 429 -18.89 -22.12 2.70
CA LYS A 429 -17.63 -22.03 3.45
C LYS A 429 -17.85 -21.55 4.88
N LEU A 430 -18.83 -20.68 5.11
CA LEU A 430 -19.23 -20.28 6.46
C LEU A 430 -19.76 -21.49 7.25
N ILE A 431 -20.60 -22.32 6.61
CA ILE A 431 -21.14 -23.55 7.20
C ILE A 431 -20.01 -24.54 7.50
N ASP A 432 -19.08 -24.75 6.57
CA ASP A 432 -17.94 -25.64 6.78
C ASP A 432 -17.06 -25.21 7.95
N ARG A 433 -16.87 -23.89 8.16
CA ARG A 433 -16.15 -23.38 9.34
C ARG A 433 -16.90 -23.66 10.64
N LEU A 434 -18.23 -23.52 10.65
CA LEU A 434 -19.04 -23.88 11.81
C LEU A 434 -18.95 -25.38 12.10
N ARG A 435 -19.04 -26.25 11.08
CA ARG A 435 -18.87 -27.70 11.23
C ARG A 435 -17.54 -28.06 11.90
N LEU A 436 -16.46 -27.37 11.53
CA LEU A 436 -15.13 -27.61 12.10
C LEU A 436 -14.96 -27.12 13.54
N ALA A 437 -15.77 -26.16 13.98
CA ALA A 437 -15.63 -25.51 15.28
C ALA A 437 -16.54 -26.09 16.37
N VAL A 438 -17.35 -27.08 16.01
CA VAL A 438 -18.33 -27.72 16.89
C VAL A 438 -17.76 -29.03 17.47
N ASP A 439 -17.88 -29.19 18.79
CA ASP A 439 -17.41 -30.37 19.52
C ASP A 439 -18.55 -31.36 19.86
N SER A 440 -19.81 -30.90 19.88
CA SER A 440 -20.97 -31.69 20.32
C SER A 440 -21.83 -32.18 19.15
N LEU A 441 -22.47 -33.33 19.32
CA LEU A 441 -23.35 -33.92 18.31
C LEU A 441 -24.64 -33.09 18.13
N GLU A 442 -25.10 -32.45 19.21
CA GLU A 442 -26.26 -31.55 19.20
C GLU A 442 -26.00 -30.28 18.38
N ASP A 443 -24.86 -29.61 18.61
CA ASP A 443 -24.47 -28.43 17.85
C ASP A 443 -24.24 -28.77 16.36
N LEU A 444 -23.71 -29.96 16.07
CA LEU A 444 -23.49 -30.40 14.69
C LEU A 444 -24.83 -30.56 13.97
N GLN A 445 -25.85 -31.11 14.65
CA GLN A 445 -27.21 -31.19 14.11
C GLN A 445 -27.80 -29.80 13.84
N LEU A 446 -27.54 -28.80 14.69
CA LEU A 446 -27.98 -27.43 14.45
C LEU A 446 -27.33 -26.83 13.20
N VAL A 447 -26.02 -27.07 13.01
CA VAL A 447 -25.29 -26.61 11.81
C VAL A 447 -25.80 -27.30 10.54
N GLU A 448 -26.07 -28.62 10.59
CA GLU A 448 -26.65 -29.33 9.44
C GLU A 448 -28.06 -28.85 9.10
N ARG A 449 -28.89 -28.55 10.11
CA ARG A 449 -30.21 -27.94 9.89
C ARG A 449 -30.08 -26.57 9.22
N LEU A 450 -29.17 -25.71 9.69
CA LEU A 450 -28.89 -24.43 9.04
C LEU A 450 -28.44 -24.63 7.58
N SER A 451 -27.56 -25.60 7.32
CA SER A 451 -27.10 -25.93 5.96
C SER A 451 -28.27 -26.32 5.07
N SER A 452 -29.22 -27.12 5.58
CA SER A 452 -30.38 -27.58 4.82
C SER A 452 -31.37 -26.47 4.44
N CYS A 453 -31.50 -25.42 5.27
CA CYS A 453 -32.39 -24.29 4.99
C CYS A 453 -31.69 -23.06 4.39
N LEU A 454 -30.35 -23.08 4.24
CA LEU A 454 -29.55 -21.93 3.81
C LEU A 454 -30.05 -21.31 2.49
N ALA A 455 -30.42 -22.13 1.51
CA ALA A 455 -30.89 -21.64 0.21
C ALA A 455 -32.20 -20.83 0.33
N GLU A 456 -33.13 -21.28 1.17
CA GLU A 456 -34.39 -20.56 1.44
C GLU A 456 -34.12 -19.25 2.19
N LEU A 457 -33.27 -19.31 3.22
CA LEU A 457 -32.87 -18.12 4.00
C LEU A 457 -32.27 -17.04 3.09
N ARG A 458 -31.40 -17.43 2.15
CA ARG A 458 -30.81 -16.50 1.17
C ARG A 458 -31.86 -15.85 0.27
N LEU A 459 -32.89 -16.60 -0.14
CA LEU A 459 -33.98 -16.06 -0.96
C LEU A 459 -34.80 -15.03 -0.19
N ARG A 460 -35.13 -15.32 1.08
CA ARG A 460 -35.85 -14.40 1.98
C ARG A 460 -35.05 -13.11 2.21
N LEU A 461 -33.77 -13.23 2.56
CA LEU A 461 -32.90 -12.07 2.75
C LEU A 461 -32.77 -11.19 1.51
N ARG A 462 -32.73 -11.80 0.32
CA ARG A 462 -32.68 -11.07 -0.95
C ARG A 462 -33.97 -10.29 -1.23
N GLY A 463 -35.11 -10.74 -0.70
CA GLY A 463 -36.40 -10.05 -0.83
C GLY A 463 -36.56 -8.86 0.12
N LEU A 464 -35.68 -8.72 1.12
CA LEU A 464 -35.76 -7.61 2.07
C LEU A 464 -35.23 -6.30 1.45
N PRO A 465 -35.87 -5.16 1.75
CA PRO A 465 -35.36 -3.85 1.35
C PRO A 465 -33.95 -3.61 1.90
N LEU A 466 -33.09 -3.00 1.09
CA LEU A 466 -31.75 -2.60 1.51
C LEU A 466 -31.78 -1.33 2.37
N VAL A 467 -30.92 -1.30 3.38
CA VAL A 467 -30.70 -0.17 4.28
C VAL A 467 -29.22 0.13 4.42
N ILE A 468 -28.90 1.36 4.81
CA ILE A 468 -27.54 1.77 5.12
C ILE A 468 -27.23 1.38 6.57
N VAL A 469 -26.14 0.66 6.75
CA VAL A 469 -25.62 0.23 8.05
C VAL A 469 -24.34 0.98 8.36
N ASN A 470 -24.19 1.43 9.61
CA ASN A 470 -22.95 2.01 10.11
C ASN A 470 -22.49 1.26 11.38
N PRO A 471 -21.41 0.47 11.31
CA PRO A 471 -20.92 -0.27 12.48
C PRO A 471 -20.19 0.60 13.51
N ASP A 472 -19.85 1.86 13.16
CA ASP A 472 -18.97 2.72 13.95
C ASP A 472 -19.72 3.72 14.84
N LEU A 473 -20.68 3.21 15.61
CA LEU A 473 -21.52 4.01 16.50
C LEU A 473 -20.97 4.00 17.94
N LEU A 474 -19.94 4.81 18.17
CA LEU A 474 -19.28 5.03 19.45
C LEU A 474 -19.73 6.37 20.06
N ALA A 475 -19.53 6.55 21.37
CA ALA A 475 -19.87 7.80 22.05
C ALA A 475 -19.23 9.04 21.38
N ASP A 476 -17.95 8.94 20.99
CA ASP A 476 -17.20 10.01 20.34
C ASP A 476 -17.57 10.22 18.86
N SER A 477 -18.23 9.25 18.21
CA SER A 477 -18.66 9.35 16.82
C SER A 477 -20.12 9.81 16.68
N LEU A 478 -20.81 10.08 17.78
CA LEU A 478 -22.18 10.57 17.81
C LEU A 478 -22.26 11.99 18.36
N GLN A 479 -23.20 12.76 17.82
CA GLN A 479 -23.54 14.09 18.32
C GLN A 479 -25.05 14.27 18.39
N ILE A 480 -25.51 14.90 19.46
CA ILE A 480 -26.90 15.32 19.64
C ILE A 480 -26.97 16.80 19.28
N THR A 481 -27.75 17.14 18.27
CA THR A 481 -27.98 18.53 17.87
C THR A 481 -28.84 19.26 18.90
N GLU A 482 -28.90 20.58 18.83
CA GLU A 482 -29.79 21.38 19.69
C GLU A 482 -31.28 21.00 19.52
N GLU A 483 -31.67 20.46 18.37
CA GLU A 483 -33.01 19.92 18.10
C GLU A 483 -33.24 18.51 18.69
N GLY A 484 -32.25 17.94 19.38
CA GLY A 484 -32.33 16.59 19.94
C GLY A 484 -32.14 15.46 18.92
N ARG A 485 -31.75 15.76 17.67
CA ARG A 485 -31.47 14.73 16.66
C ARG A 485 -30.09 14.13 16.89
N VAL A 486 -29.97 12.82 16.72
CA VAL A 486 -28.69 12.10 16.81
C VAL A 486 -28.07 12.01 15.42
N LEU A 487 -26.82 12.44 15.29
CA LEU A 487 -26.04 12.36 14.05
C LEU A 487 -24.80 11.50 14.26
N ALA A 488 -24.44 10.70 13.25
CA ALA A 488 -23.16 10.03 13.19
C ALA A 488 -22.14 10.88 12.43
N LEU A 489 -21.02 11.17 13.09
CA LEU A 489 -19.93 12.01 12.58
C LEU A 489 -18.96 11.25 11.69
N TYR A 490 -19.01 9.92 11.70
CA TYR A 490 -18.09 9.06 10.96
C TYR A 490 -18.84 7.96 10.22
N TRP A 491 -18.52 7.80 8.93
CA TRP A 491 -19.17 6.84 8.04
C TRP A 491 -18.17 5.96 7.30
N GLY A 492 -16.87 5.96 7.62
CA GLY A 492 -15.85 5.28 6.81
C GLY A 492 -16.05 3.77 6.58
N ARG A 493 -16.82 3.07 7.42
CA ARG A 493 -17.15 1.63 7.28
C ARG A 493 -18.61 1.34 6.97
N TRP A 494 -19.35 2.31 6.44
CA TRP A 494 -20.74 2.09 6.05
C TRP A 494 -20.91 0.93 5.06
N SER A 495 -22.06 0.25 5.09
CA SER A 495 -22.42 -0.81 4.13
C SER A 495 -23.89 -0.73 3.75
N LEU A 496 -24.25 -1.35 2.61
CA LEU A 496 -25.64 -1.69 2.32
C LEU A 496 -25.88 -3.12 2.77
N GLU A 497 -26.98 -3.33 3.49
CA GLU A 497 -27.39 -4.65 3.94
C GLU A 497 -28.91 -4.76 3.92
N PRO A 498 -29.48 -5.98 3.84
CA PRO A 498 -30.91 -6.17 4.04
C PRO A 498 -31.38 -5.67 5.40
N LEU A 499 -32.62 -5.18 5.44
CA LEU A 499 -33.27 -4.66 6.63
C LEU A 499 -33.15 -5.63 7.81
N GLY A 500 -32.62 -5.14 8.93
CA GLY A 500 -32.41 -5.91 10.15
C GLY A 500 -30.95 -6.30 10.42
N ALA A 501 -30.06 -6.22 9.43
CA ALA A 501 -28.66 -6.69 9.59
C ALA A 501 -27.84 -5.95 10.68
N ASP A 502 -28.17 -4.70 11.00
CA ASP A 502 -27.53 -3.94 12.10
C ASP A 502 -28.34 -3.95 13.40
N TRP A 503 -29.50 -4.61 13.44
CA TRP A 503 -30.29 -4.69 14.65
C TRP A 503 -29.67 -5.69 15.65
N PRO A 504 -29.76 -5.45 16.98
CA PRO A 504 -29.34 -6.43 17.97
C PRO A 504 -30.11 -7.76 17.84
N GLU A 505 -29.42 -8.87 18.12
CA GLU A 505 -29.95 -10.23 18.10
C GLU A 505 -31.12 -10.45 19.07
N THR A 506 -31.24 -9.62 20.11
CA THR A 506 -32.36 -9.66 21.06
C THR A 506 -33.69 -9.23 20.46
N GLY A 507 -33.66 -8.50 19.33
CA GLY A 507 -34.86 -7.93 18.70
C GLY A 507 -35.56 -6.84 19.52
N GLU A 508 -34.96 -6.41 20.64
CA GLU A 508 -35.56 -5.38 21.50
C GLU A 508 -35.81 -4.10 20.72
N GLY A 509 -37.04 -3.58 20.82
CA GLY A 509 -37.46 -2.34 20.15
C GLY A 509 -37.59 -2.41 18.63
N LEU A 510 -37.38 -3.57 17.99
CA LEU A 510 -37.40 -3.71 16.53
C LEU A 510 -38.77 -3.38 15.93
N GLU A 511 -39.84 -3.88 16.53
CA GLU A 511 -41.22 -3.67 16.07
C GLU A 511 -41.58 -2.19 16.06
N ALA A 512 -41.34 -1.50 17.18
CA ALA A 512 -41.56 -0.05 17.28
C ALA A 512 -40.67 0.74 16.31
N ALA A 513 -39.43 0.30 16.09
CA ALA A 513 -38.53 0.93 15.12
C ALA A 513 -39.03 0.76 13.67
N LEU A 514 -39.50 -0.43 13.32
CA LEU A 514 -40.06 -0.72 12.00
C LEU A 514 -41.32 0.10 11.77
N GLU A 515 -42.23 0.17 12.73
CA GLU A 515 -43.44 1.02 12.66
C GLU A 515 -43.11 2.51 12.42
N LEU A 516 -42.07 3.02 13.09
CA LEU A 516 -41.60 4.39 12.89
C LEU A 516 -40.98 4.59 11.50
N ALA A 517 -40.18 3.62 11.03
CA ALA A 517 -39.56 3.67 9.71
C ALA A 517 -40.60 3.57 8.58
N CYS A 518 -41.68 2.79 8.74
CA CYS A 518 -42.79 2.68 7.79
C CYS A 518 -43.47 4.03 7.52
N ARG A 519 -43.46 4.97 8.48
CA ARG A 519 -44.01 6.32 8.29
C ARG A 519 -43.16 7.17 7.34
N GLN A 520 -41.88 6.83 7.17
CA GLN A 520 -40.94 7.54 6.32
C GLN A 520 -40.75 6.82 4.98
N ARG A 521 -40.80 5.48 4.98
CA ARG A 521 -40.61 4.64 3.79
C ARG A 521 -41.77 3.65 3.65
N SER A 522 -42.68 3.93 2.73
CA SER A 522 -43.91 3.15 2.52
C SER A 522 -43.67 1.70 2.12
N GLU A 523 -42.55 1.40 1.44
CA GLU A 523 -42.15 0.04 1.06
C GLU A 523 -42.00 -0.91 2.25
N LEU A 524 -41.72 -0.38 3.44
CA LEU A 524 -41.55 -1.18 4.65
C LEU A 524 -42.87 -1.74 5.19
N SER A 525 -44.02 -1.21 4.75
CA SER A 525 -45.34 -1.63 5.24
C SER A 525 -45.70 -3.08 4.89
N GLU A 526 -45.10 -3.63 3.83
CA GLU A 526 -45.31 -5.01 3.37
C GLU A 526 -44.29 -6.00 3.96
N VAL A 527 -43.32 -5.51 4.74
CA VAL A 527 -42.23 -6.35 5.26
C VAL A 527 -42.67 -7.08 6.53
N ASN A 528 -42.49 -8.39 6.54
CA ASN A 528 -42.75 -9.21 7.71
C ASN A 528 -41.66 -9.00 8.79
N LEU A 529 -42.09 -8.69 10.02
CA LEU A 529 -41.21 -8.49 11.18
C LEU A 529 -40.31 -9.70 11.44
N ASP A 530 -40.80 -10.91 11.23
CA ASP A 530 -40.02 -12.13 11.49
C ASP A 530 -38.90 -12.33 10.46
N ASP A 531 -39.07 -11.91 9.20
CA ASP A 531 -37.98 -11.91 8.21
C ASP A 531 -36.88 -10.89 8.60
N VAL A 532 -37.26 -9.75 9.20
CA VAL A 532 -36.30 -8.75 9.72
C VAL A 532 -35.54 -9.29 10.94
N ARG A 533 -36.23 -9.97 11.87
CA ARG A 533 -35.59 -10.65 13.02
C ARG A 533 -34.62 -11.73 12.56
N LEU A 534 -35.03 -12.54 11.57
CA LEU A 534 -34.19 -13.55 10.95
C LEU A 534 -32.93 -12.93 10.34
N CYS A 535 -33.05 -11.80 9.65
CA CYS A 535 -31.91 -11.05 9.13
C CYS A 535 -30.95 -10.58 10.23
N ALA A 536 -31.47 -10.06 11.36
CA ALA A 536 -30.65 -9.66 12.49
C ALA A 536 -29.85 -10.82 13.08
N LEU A 537 -30.48 -11.99 13.27
CA LEU A 537 -29.83 -13.21 13.76
C LEU A 537 -28.77 -13.73 12.80
N LEU A 538 -29.06 -13.79 11.50
CA LEU A 538 -28.10 -14.23 10.48
C LEU A 538 -26.89 -13.28 10.39
N ALA A 539 -27.12 -11.97 10.45
CA ALA A 539 -26.04 -11.00 10.49
C ALA A 539 -25.18 -11.13 11.76
N ALA A 540 -25.80 -11.43 12.91
CA ALA A 540 -25.07 -11.70 14.15
C ALA A 540 -24.22 -12.97 14.05
N VAL A 541 -24.76 -14.08 13.53
CA VAL A 541 -24.02 -15.33 13.28
C VAL A 541 -22.82 -15.07 12.36
N GLU A 542 -23.03 -14.36 11.25
CA GLU A 542 -21.97 -14.04 10.29
C GLU A 542 -20.87 -13.19 10.94
N ARG A 543 -21.25 -12.15 11.69
CA ARG A 543 -20.32 -11.28 12.41
C ARG A 543 -19.47 -12.04 13.42
N GLN A 544 -20.06 -13.00 14.15
CA GLN A 544 -19.31 -13.83 15.09
C GLN A 544 -18.39 -14.82 14.38
N CYS A 545 -18.82 -15.38 13.25
CA CYS A 545 -17.95 -16.21 12.41
C CYS A 545 -16.75 -15.43 11.86
N GLN A 546 -16.95 -14.19 11.42
CA GLN A 546 -15.84 -13.32 10.96
C GLN A 546 -14.82 -13.03 12.07
N ARG A 547 -15.29 -12.91 13.32
CA ARG A 547 -14.44 -12.72 14.52
C ARG A 547 -13.83 -14.03 15.04
N GLN A 548 -14.14 -15.16 14.42
CA GLN A 548 -13.73 -16.51 14.85
C GLN A 548 -14.33 -16.92 16.22
N TYR A 549 -15.41 -16.28 16.65
CA TYR A 549 -16.16 -16.63 17.86
C TYR A 549 -17.26 -17.65 17.52
N TYR A 550 -16.84 -18.82 17.04
CA TYR A 550 -17.76 -19.84 16.53
C TYR A 550 -18.71 -20.40 17.60
N ARG A 551 -18.28 -20.49 18.86
CA ARG A 551 -19.17 -20.92 19.97
C ARG A 551 -20.32 -19.95 20.19
N GLU A 552 -20.05 -18.66 20.11
CA GLU A 552 -21.07 -17.61 20.22
C GLU A 552 -22.00 -17.64 19.00
N ALA A 553 -21.47 -17.92 17.81
CA ALA A 553 -22.28 -18.12 16.61
C ALA A 553 -23.23 -19.33 16.75
N CYS A 554 -22.74 -20.47 17.25
CA CYS A 554 -23.54 -21.67 17.47
C CYS A 554 -24.67 -21.45 18.50
N ALA A 555 -24.42 -20.65 19.54
CA ALA A 555 -25.42 -20.31 20.55
C ALA A 555 -26.65 -19.56 20.00
N LEU A 556 -26.52 -18.91 18.83
CA LEU A 556 -27.61 -18.20 18.16
C LEU A 556 -28.46 -19.11 17.25
N LEU A 557 -27.95 -20.29 16.88
CA LEU A 557 -28.62 -21.19 15.94
C LEU A 557 -30.00 -21.70 16.41
N PRO A 558 -30.22 -22.05 17.69
CA PRO A 558 -31.55 -22.50 18.14
C PRO A 558 -32.63 -21.43 17.93
N GLN A 559 -32.31 -20.16 18.23
CA GLN A 559 -33.23 -19.04 18.06
C GLN A 559 -33.50 -18.77 16.58
N LEU A 560 -32.44 -18.78 15.76
CA LEU A 560 -32.54 -18.62 14.31
C LEU A 560 -33.43 -19.70 13.68
N LEU A 561 -33.21 -20.96 14.04
CA LEU A 561 -33.99 -22.08 13.51
C LEU A 561 -35.45 -22.00 13.94
N ALA A 562 -35.74 -21.64 15.20
CA ALA A 562 -37.10 -21.46 15.68
C ALA A 562 -37.87 -20.37 14.90
N VAL A 563 -37.23 -19.23 14.59
CA VAL A 563 -37.83 -18.16 13.77
C VAL A 563 -38.03 -18.62 12.31
N SER A 564 -37.09 -19.39 11.76
CA SER A 564 -37.23 -19.94 10.41
C SER A 564 -38.39 -20.94 10.29
N GLU A 565 -38.60 -21.77 11.31
CA GLU A 565 -39.67 -22.77 11.35
C GLU A 565 -41.06 -22.14 11.51
N SER A 566 -41.20 -21.09 12.33
CA SER A 566 -42.47 -20.36 12.44
C SER A 566 -42.89 -19.73 11.09
N LEU A 567 -41.93 -19.23 10.32
CA LEU A 567 -42.15 -18.68 8.99
C LEU A 567 -42.53 -19.74 7.94
N GLN A 568 -41.97 -20.94 8.03
CA GLN A 568 -42.35 -22.07 7.16
C GLN A 568 -43.78 -22.55 7.45
N ILE A 569 -44.20 -22.58 8.72
CA ILE A 569 -45.57 -22.94 9.10
C ILE A 569 -46.57 -21.87 8.62
N ALA A 570 -46.22 -20.59 8.77
CA ALA A 570 -47.09 -19.49 8.35
C ALA A 570 -47.28 -19.41 6.82
N SER A 571 -46.28 -19.81 6.03
CA SER A 571 -46.37 -19.86 4.57
C SER A 571 -47.08 -21.12 4.03
N ALA A 572 -47.30 -22.13 4.87
CA ALA A 572 -47.99 -23.38 4.52
C ALA A 572 -49.49 -23.39 4.86
N GLN A 573 -50.00 -22.36 5.54
CA GLN A 573 -51.44 -22.17 5.79
C GLN A 573 -52.01 -21.20 4.73
N PRO A 574 -52.98 -21.64 3.91
CA PRO A 574 -53.52 -20.86 2.78
C PRO A 574 -54.40 -19.68 3.19
#